data_AF-A0A754EA52-F1
#
_entry.id   AF-A0A754EA52-F1
#
_cell.length_a   1.000
_cell.length_b   1.000
_cell.length_c   1.000
_cell.angle_alpha   90.00
_cell.angle_beta   90.00
_cell.angle_gamma   90.00
#
_symmetry.space_group_name_H-M   'P 1'
#
loop_
_entity.id
_entity.type
_entity.pdbx_description
1 polymer ?
#
loop_
_entity_poly.entity_id
_entity_poly.type
_entity_poly.pdbx_seq_one_letter_code
_entity_poly.pdbx_strand_id
1 'polypeptide(L)'
;MSRPDENALKSDYCAGVLSIQKVADKHGVRKSTLIDKAKKNQWVRKKNPTKKSDQKANGRTDGRTDDWEEKRAKKADEKNPENFPHDNGHDDNRYTFNPDDFGISEQQALFAELVASGKSPTEAYRLAGYQAEGNSVYAAASRLLRNAKVYRAIRWLRDKRQRRLALTEDEIIHQLSAIASADPNEISQIRRVNCRYCWGHNHKYQWRDLDEYHGVLEHDPEGGKPEYGGIGFFESAVPNPECPRCGGEGIPDIYFADTTQIDGPARWLIAGVRQTMNGLEVKIASQEAARRELLRILERRQASKPTEPQMPGDDYRLQELTPDEAVPQKPVL
;
A
#
# COMPACT_ATOMS: atom_id res chain seq x y z
N MET A 1 -47.27 27.04 47.12
CA MET A 1 -47.03 26.24 45.90
C MET A 1 -47.13 24.77 46.28
N SER A 2 -48.08 24.04 45.71
CA SER A 2 -48.33 22.62 46.02
C SER A 2 -47.09 21.78 45.74
N ARG A 3 -46.72 20.93 46.71
CA ARG A 3 -45.63 19.96 46.55
C ARG A 3 -46.00 18.99 45.43
N PRO A 4 -45.18 18.83 44.37
CA PRO A 4 -45.48 17.88 43.32
C PRO A 4 -45.45 16.46 43.88
N ASP A 5 -46.46 15.66 43.53
CA ASP A 5 -46.60 14.27 43.96
C ASP A 5 -45.39 13.45 43.49
N GLU A 6 -44.56 13.03 44.44
CA GLU A 6 -43.27 12.40 44.16
C GLU A 6 -43.42 11.02 43.50
N ASN A 7 -44.54 10.33 43.73
CA ASN A 7 -44.82 9.04 43.10
C ASN A 7 -45.20 9.19 41.63
N ALA A 8 -45.99 10.21 41.29
CA ALA A 8 -46.32 10.54 39.90
C ALA A 8 -45.07 10.98 39.12
N LEU A 9 -44.21 11.78 39.74
CA LEU A 9 -42.93 12.21 39.16
C LEU A 9 -41.98 11.03 38.89
N LYS A 10 -41.89 10.09 39.84
CA LYS A 10 -41.09 8.87 39.71
C LYS A 10 -41.59 7.99 38.56
N SER A 11 -42.91 7.79 38.47
CA SER A 11 -43.53 6.97 37.42
C SER A 11 -43.22 7.53 36.03
N ASP A 12 -43.47 8.83 35.83
CA ASP A 12 -43.24 9.51 34.54
C ASP A 12 -41.74 9.52 34.15
N TYR A 13 -40.84 9.68 35.13
CA TYR A 13 -39.41 9.62 34.90
C TYR A 13 -38.94 8.22 34.48
N CYS A 14 -39.35 7.18 35.22
CA CYS A 14 -38.96 5.80 34.97
C CYS A 14 -39.56 5.24 33.67
N ALA A 15 -40.76 5.68 33.29
CA ALA A 15 -41.46 5.24 32.08
C ALA A 15 -40.69 5.52 30.79
N GLY A 16 -39.83 6.55 30.76
CA GLY A 16 -38.94 6.80 29.61
C GLY A 16 -39.62 7.34 28.34
N VAL A 17 -40.94 7.56 28.37
CA VAL A 17 -41.77 7.97 27.21
C VAL A 17 -41.53 9.43 26.83
N LEU A 18 -41.47 10.34 27.80
CA LEU A 18 -41.24 11.76 27.58
C LEU A 18 -39.79 12.13 27.82
N SER A 19 -39.25 13.10 27.07
CA SER A 19 -37.93 13.68 27.34
C SER A 19 -37.86 14.22 28.77
N ILE A 20 -36.69 14.15 29.41
CA ILE A 20 -36.49 14.59 30.81
C ILE A 20 -36.94 16.04 31.04
N GLN A 21 -36.78 16.91 30.03
CA GLN A 21 -37.25 18.30 30.10
C GLN A 21 -38.78 18.38 30.23
N LYS A 22 -39.52 17.71 29.34
CA LYS A 22 -41.00 17.67 29.37
C LYS A 22 -41.57 17.06 30.65
N VAL A 23 -40.88 16.08 31.25
CA VAL A 23 -41.29 15.53 32.57
C VAL A 23 -41.12 16.58 33.66
N ALA A 24 -40.01 17.31 33.63
CA ALA A 24 -39.74 18.38 34.60
C ALA A 24 -40.80 19.49 34.51
N ASP A 25 -41.15 19.92 33.28
CA ASP A 25 -42.14 20.96 33.02
C ASP A 25 -43.56 20.54 33.48
N LYS A 26 -43.96 19.28 33.22
CA LYS A 26 -45.27 18.73 33.65
C LYS A 26 -45.48 18.79 35.15
N HIS A 27 -44.41 18.57 35.92
CA HIS A 27 -44.45 18.55 37.38
C HIS A 27 -43.95 19.87 38.01
N GLY A 28 -43.74 20.91 37.21
CA GLY A 28 -43.31 22.23 37.68
C GLY A 28 -41.95 22.25 38.37
N VAL A 29 -41.08 21.28 38.10
CA VAL A 29 -39.73 21.16 38.67
C VAL A 29 -38.68 21.50 37.62
N ARG A 30 -37.56 22.12 38.04
CA ARG A 30 -36.43 22.34 37.14
C ARG A 30 -35.76 21.02 36.79
N LYS A 31 -35.29 20.91 35.54
CA LYS A 31 -34.62 19.70 35.01
C LYS A 31 -33.45 19.22 35.89
N SER A 32 -32.61 20.13 36.35
CA SER A 32 -31.48 19.80 37.24
C SER A 32 -31.96 19.18 38.54
N THR A 33 -32.95 19.80 39.20
CA THR A 33 -33.58 19.29 40.42
C THR A 33 -34.22 17.92 40.23
N LEU A 34 -34.81 17.64 39.06
CA LEU A 34 -35.35 16.32 38.73
C LEU A 34 -34.24 15.27 38.58
N ILE A 35 -33.11 15.61 37.96
CA ILE A 35 -31.95 14.72 37.80
C ILE A 35 -31.31 14.43 39.16
N ASP A 36 -31.18 15.44 40.01
CA ASP A 36 -30.60 15.28 41.35
C ASP A 36 -31.51 14.44 42.25
N LYS A 37 -32.83 14.62 42.16
CA LYS A 37 -33.81 13.74 42.82
C LYS A 37 -33.75 12.30 42.32
N ALA A 38 -33.63 12.09 41.01
CA ALA A 38 -33.51 10.77 40.41
C ALA A 38 -32.23 10.06 40.87
N LYS A 39 -31.10 10.77 41.00
CA LYS A 39 -29.86 10.23 41.54
C LYS A 39 -29.97 9.90 43.03
N LYS A 40 -30.51 10.81 43.83
CA LYS A 40 -30.69 10.61 45.29
C LYS A 40 -31.59 9.42 45.60
N ASN A 41 -32.64 9.23 44.81
CA ASN A 41 -33.62 8.16 45.01
C ASN A 41 -33.40 6.93 44.11
N GLN A 42 -32.26 6.88 43.40
CA GLN A 42 -31.84 5.79 42.49
C GLN A 42 -32.92 5.36 41.47
N TRP A 43 -33.54 6.31 40.79
CA TRP A 43 -34.55 6.02 39.78
C TRP A 43 -33.94 5.58 38.44
N VAL A 44 -34.36 4.42 37.93
CA VAL A 44 -33.88 3.85 36.67
C VAL A 44 -34.87 4.13 35.54
N ARG A 45 -34.43 4.85 34.51
CA ARG A 45 -35.24 5.20 33.34
C ARG A 45 -35.10 4.15 32.23
N LYS A 46 -36.21 3.57 31.77
CA LYS A 46 -36.21 2.64 30.63
C LYS A 46 -35.81 3.40 29.35
N LYS A 47 -34.82 2.88 28.61
CA LYS A 47 -34.39 3.43 27.32
C LYS A 47 -35.46 3.14 26.27
N ASN A 48 -36.09 4.18 25.73
CA ASN A 48 -36.91 4.03 24.52
C ASN A 48 -35.99 4.01 23.28
N PRO A 49 -36.24 3.12 22.29
CA PRO A 49 -35.50 3.10 21.03
C PRO A 49 -35.80 4.41 20.31
N THR A 50 -34.85 5.34 20.35
CA THR A 50 -35.10 6.69 19.89
C THR A 50 -34.93 6.74 18.38
N LYS A 51 -36.03 7.00 17.65
CA LYS A 51 -35.98 7.66 16.34
C LYS A 51 -35.14 8.94 16.48
N LYS A 52 -34.25 9.17 15.51
CA LYS A 52 -33.47 10.41 15.33
C LYS A 52 -34.36 11.62 15.59
N SER A 53 -33.95 12.47 16.52
CA SER A 53 -34.66 13.68 16.88
C SER A 53 -34.54 14.74 15.78
N ASP A 54 -35.69 15.24 15.35
CA ASP A 54 -35.83 16.51 14.64
C ASP A 54 -35.25 17.67 15.47
N GLN A 55 -34.24 18.35 14.94
CA GLN A 55 -33.98 19.74 15.26
C GLN A 55 -34.48 20.58 14.09
N LYS A 56 -35.62 21.27 14.30
CA LYS A 56 -36.11 22.29 13.37
C LYS A 56 -35.14 23.46 13.34
N ALA A 57 -34.77 23.82 12.11
CA ALA A 57 -34.10 25.05 11.74
C ALA A 57 -34.88 26.28 12.21
N ASN A 58 -34.14 27.31 12.64
CA ASN A 58 -34.66 28.67 12.68
C ASN A 58 -35.02 29.11 11.25
N GLY A 59 -36.14 29.81 11.15
CA GLY A 59 -36.89 30.15 9.94
C GLY A 59 -36.09 30.39 8.66
N ARG A 60 -36.43 29.59 7.64
CA ARG A 60 -36.45 30.01 6.23
C ARG A 60 -37.48 29.13 5.53
N THR A 61 -38.40 29.78 4.83
CA THR A 61 -39.51 29.19 4.10
C THR A 61 -39.03 28.16 3.09
N ASP A 62 -39.69 27.01 3.12
CA ASP A 62 -39.42 25.87 2.26
C ASP A 62 -39.96 26.15 0.85
N GLY A 63 -39.03 26.22 -0.07
CA GLY A 63 -39.23 26.39 -1.51
C GLY A 63 -37.93 25.94 -2.18
N ARG A 64 -37.48 24.73 -1.81
CA ARG A 64 -36.22 24.15 -2.27
C ARG A 64 -36.52 23.31 -3.51
N THR A 65 -36.45 23.96 -4.66
CA THR A 65 -36.51 23.31 -5.98
C THR A 65 -35.14 22.74 -6.35
N ASP A 66 -35.15 21.69 -7.18
CA ASP A 66 -33.97 20.99 -7.74
C ASP A 66 -32.94 21.95 -8.40
N ASP A 67 -33.39 23.15 -8.75
CA ASP A 67 -32.61 24.27 -9.25
C ASP A 67 -31.49 24.74 -8.28
N TRP A 68 -31.58 24.50 -6.97
CA TRP A 68 -30.50 24.87 -6.03
C TRP A 68 -29.31 23.91 -6.06
N GLU A 69 -29.55 22.60 -6.25
CA GLU A 69 -28.48 21.62 -6.40
C GLU A 69 -27.82 21.75 -7.77
N GLU A 70 -28.59 21.98 -8.82
CA GLU A 70 -28.05 22.34 -10.15
C GLU A 70 -27.28 23.67 -10.14
N LYS A 71 -27.77 24.71 -9.45
CA LYS A 71 -27.02 25.99 -9.33
C LYS A 71 -25.76 25.85 -8.48
N ARG A 72 -25.72 24.91 -7.54
CA ARG A 72 -24.54 24.63 -6.71
C ARG A 72 -23.53 23.76 -7.46
N ALA A 73 -23.99 22.82 -8.28
CA ALA A 73 -23.17 22.07 -9.22
C ALA A 73 -22.58 23.01 -10.29
N LYS A 74 -23.41 23.86 -10.93
CA LYS A 74 -22.97 24.89 -11.88
C LYS A 74 -21.99 25.90 -11.26
N LYS A 75 -22.17 26.31 -9.98
CA LYS A 75 -21.20 27.16 -9.26
C LYS A 75 -19.94 26.43 -8.81
N ALA A 76 -19.96 25.12 -8.69
CA ALA A 76 -18.77 24.30 -8.40
C ALA A 76 -17.95 24.10 -9.69
N ASP A 77 -18.63 23.87 -10.81
CA ASP A 77 -18.03 23.79 -12.15
C ASP A 77 -17.49 25.16 -12.63
N GLU A 78 -18.21 26.27 -12.40
CA GLU A 78 -17.71 27.63 -12.71
C GLU A 78 -16.47 28.05 -11.89
N LYS A 79 -16.26 27.44 -10.71
CA LYS A 79 -15.10 27.74 -9.85
C LYS A 79 -13.90 26.83 -10.07
N ASN A 80 -14.04 25.79 -10.88
CA ASN A 80 -12.95 24.94 -11.31
C ASN A 80 -12.78 25.09 -12.82
N PRO A 81 -12.13 26.16 -13.32
CA PRO A 81 -11.74 26.17 -14.72
C PRO A 81 -10.69 25.07 -14.89
N GLU A 82 -11.16 23.90 -15.34
CA GLU A 82 -10.32 22.83 -15.85
C GLU A 82 -9.62 23.35 -17.09
N ASN A 83 -8.44 23.92 -16.86
CA ASN A 83 -7.41 24.05 -17.87
C ASN A 83 -6.14 23.47 -17.27
N PHE A 84 -6.25 22.23 -16.79
CA PHE A 84 -5.06 21.39 -16.65
C PHE A 84 -4.68 20.96 -18.07
N PRO A 85 -3.38 20.98 -18.43
CA PRO A 85 -2.95 20.49 -19.74
C PRO A 85 -3.56 19.11 -20.01
N HIS A 86 -4.24 18.96 -21.16
CA HIS A 86 -4.87 17.70 -21.54
C HIS A 86 -3.81 16.60 -21.69
N ASP A 87 -4.08 15.48 -21.02
CA ASP A 87 -3.27 14.26 -21.03
C ASP A 87 -3.46 13.56 -22.39
N ASN A 88 -2.59 13.86 -23.34
CA ASN A 88 -2.49 13.10 -24.57
C ASN A 88 -1.74 11.81 -24.22
N GLY A 89 -2.47 10.70 -24.05
CA GLY A 89 -2.01 9.41 -23.54
C GLY A 89 -0.88 8.73 -24.35
N HIS A 90 0.29 9.35 -24.39
CA HIS A 90 1.52 8.80 -24.93
C HIS A 90 2.71 9.29 -24.08
N ASP A 91 3.39 8.31 -23.48
CA ASP A 91 4.69 8.41 -22.81
C ASP A 91 4.71 9.12 -21.43
N ASP A 92 4.43 8.35 -20.38
CA ASP A 92 4.48 8.73 -18.96
C ASP A 92 5.86 9.26 -18.47
N ASN A 93 6.87 9.21 -19.35
CA ASN A 93 8.24 9.61 -19.03
C ASN A 93 8.63 11.02 -19.50
N ARG A 94 7.76 11.78 -20.19
CA ARG A 94 8.19 13.04 -20.85
C ARG A 94 7.39 14.31 -20.61
N TYR A 95 6.58 14.39 -19.55
CA TYR A 95 5.99 15.67 -19.17
C TYR A 95 6.80 16.35 -18.07
N THR A 96 7.82 17.12 -18.46
CA THR A 96 8.59 18.00 -17.57
C THR A 96 7.65 19.04 -16.95
N PHE A 97 7.71 19.27 -15.64
CA PHE A 97 6.90 20.32 -15.00
C PHE A 97 7.28 21.68 -15.58
N ASN A 98 6.33 22.36 -16.23
CA ASN A 98 6.53 23.69 -16.80
C ASN A 98 5.85 24.76 -15.91
N PRO A 99 6.61 25.70 -15.32
CA PRO A 99 6.04 26.80 -14.50
C PRO A 99 5.04 27.68 -15.27
N ASP A 100 5.23 27.85 -16.58
CA ASP A 100 4.41 28.73 -17.41
C ASP A 100 2.96 28.26 -17.53
N ASP A 101 2.73 26.95 -17.58
CA ASP A 101 1.39 26.33 -17.62
C ASP A 101 0.53 26.76 -16.42
N PHE A 102 1.19 27.05 -15.29
CA PHE A 102 0.54 27.46 -14.05
C PHE A 102 0.55 28.97 -13.84
N GLY A 103 1.29 29.72 -14.67
CA GLY A 103 1.50 31.15 -14.55
C GLY A 103 2.22 31.54 -13.26
N ILE A 104 3.19 30.72 -12.84
CA ILE A 104 4.03 30.89 -11.65
C ILE A 104 5.49 31.09 -12.05
N SER A 105 6.29 31.74 -11.22
CA SER A 105 7.73 31.90 -11.50
C SER A 105 8.50 30.60 -11.23
N GLU A 106 9.70 30.47 -11.79
CA GLU A 106 10.62 29.35 -11.53
C GLU A 106 10.89 29.15 -10.03
N GLN A 107 11.02 30.24 -9.28
CA GLN A 107 11.23 30.18 -7.84
C GLN A 107 10.00 29.63 -7.09
N GLN A 108 8.80 29.98 -7.54
CA GLN A 108 7.55 29.44 -7.00
C GLN A 108 7.33 27.97 -7.40
N ALA A 109 7.81 27.60 -8.58
CA ALA A 109 7.84 26.23 -9.07
C ALA A 109 8.74 25.34 -8.21
N LEU A 110 9.97 25.77 -7.90
CA LEU A 110 10.85 25.06 -6.96
C LEU A 110 10.21 24.89 -5.58
N PHE A 111 9.56 25.94 -5.07
CA PHE A 111 8.79 25.85 -3.83
C PHE A 111 7.66 24.81 -3.94
N ALA A 112 6.91 24.81 -5.04
CA ALA A 112 5.82 23.87 -5.28
C ALA A 112 6.32 22.41 -5.35
N GLU A 113 7.44 22.16 -6.02
CA GLU A 113 8.08 20.84 -6.11
C GLU A 113 8.53 20.32 -4.74
N LEU A 114 9.19 21.15 -3.95
CA LEU A 114 9.66 20.78 -2.61
C LEU A 114 8.48 20.48 -1.66
N VAL A 115 7.41 21.26 -1.74
CA VAL A 115 6.18 21.00 -0.95
C VAL A 115 5.44 19.75 -1.45
N ALA A 116 5.44 19.50 -2.76
CA ALA A 116 4.89 18.28 -3.34
C ALA A 116 5.72 17.04 -2.97
N SER A 117 7.04 17.19 -2.78
CA SER A 117 7.93 16.12 -2.35
C SER A 117 7.84 15.79 -0.86
N GLY A 118 7.07 16.56 -0.09
CA GLY A 118 6.82 16.32 1.33
C GLY A 118 7.67 17.18 2.29
N LYS A 119 8.42 18.18 1.80
CA LYS A 119 9.13 19.11 2.68
C LYS A 119 8.15 20.04 3.41
N SER A 120 8.51 20.45 4.62
CA SER A 120 7.72 21.43 5.36
C SER A 120 7.69 22.78 4.60
N PRO A 121 6.60 23.56 4.63
CA PRO A 121 6.51 24.81 3.86
C PRO A 121 7.64 25.81 4.19
N THR A 122 8.08 25.85 5.45
CA THR A 122 9.19 26.72 5.89
C THR A 122 10.55 26.26 5.34
N GLU A 123 10.80 24.95 5.31
CA GLU A 123 12.01 24.37 4.72
C GLU A 123 12.02 24.54 3.20
N ALA A 124 10.89 24.27 2.54
CA ALA A 124 10.73 24.47 1.10
C ALA A 124 10.96 25.93 0.69
N TYR A 125 10.50 26.89 1.51
CA TYR A 125 10.71 28.32 1.26
C TYR A 125 12.20 28.70 1.30
N ARG A 126 12.96 28.17 2.25
CA ARG A 126 14.42 28.40 2.34
C ARG A 126 15.17 27.76 1.17
N LEU A 127 14.84 26.51 0.85
CA LEU A 127 15.47 25.75 -0.23
C LEU A 127 15.14 26.33 -1.62
N ALA A 128 13.97 26.94 -1.79
CA ALA A 128 13.62 27.70 -3.00
C ALA A 128 14.33 29.06 -3.10
N GLY A 129 15.28 29.37 -2.20
CA GLY A 129 16.13 30.55 -2.26
C GLY A 129 15.47 31.86 -1.80
N TYR A 130 14.33 31.80 -1.13
CA TYR A 130 13.68 33.00 -0.61
C TYR A 130 14.40 33.52 0.65
N GLN A 131 14.62 34.84 0.69
CA GLN A 131 15.23 35.52 1.83
C GLN A 131 14.13 35.95 2.81
N ALA A 132 14.16 35.39 4.02
CA ALA A 132 13.31 35.81 5.13
C ALA A 132 13.96 35.43 6.47
N GLU A 133 13.87 36.31 7.46
CA GLU A 133 14.52 36.13 8.76
C GLU A 133 13.52 35.63 9.82
N GLY A 134 13.94 34.65 10.62
CA GLY A 134 13.20 34.17 11.79
C GLY A 134 11.74 33.79 11.52
N ASN A 135 10.81 34.33 12.34
CA ASN A 135 9.38 34.03 12.26
C ASN A 135 8.70 34.54 10.98
N SER A 136 9.33 35.47 10.24
CA SER A 136 8.77 35.98 8.99
C SER A 136 8.70 34.91 7.89
N VAL A 137 9.60 33.91 7.94
CA VAL A 137 9.62 32.75 7.03
C VAL A 137 8.30 32.00 7.08
N TYR A 138 7.75 31.79 8.28
CA TYR A 138 6.51 31.04 8.45
C TYR A 138 5.31 31.78 7.84
N ALA A 139 5.22 33.08 8.08
CA ALA A 139 4.15 33.92 7.52
C ALA A 139 4.26 34.03 5.98
N ALA A 140 5.48 34.18 5.45
CA ALA A 140 5.74 34.27 4.02
C ALA A 140 5.45 32.95 3.29
N ALA A 141 5.96 31.82 3.81
CA ALA A 141 5.68 30.49 3.27
C ALA A 141 4.18 30.16 3.30
N SER A 142 3.49 30.52 4.40
CA SER A 142 2.04 30.34 4.51
C SER A 142 1.26 31.19 3.50
N ARG A 143 1.71 32.41 3.22
CA ARG A 143 1.12 33.28 2.19
C ARG A 143 1.33 32.69 0.79
N LEU A 144 2.51 32.15 0.52
CA LEU A 144 2.82 31.51 -0.75
C LEU A 144 1.99 30.25 -0.99
N LEU A 145 1.77 29.44 0.06
CA LEU A 145 0.90 28.27 0.01
C LEU A 145 -0.57 28.62 -0.26
N ARG A 146 -1.03 29.80 0.20
CA ARG A 146 -2.40 30.30 -0.05
C ARG A 146 -2.57 30.90 -1.45
N ASN A 147 -1.49 31.12 -2.19
CA ASN A 147 -1.60 31.59 -3.57
C ASN A 147 -2.24 30.49 -4.43
N ALA A 148 -3.38 30.80 -5.06
CA ALA A 148 -4.16 29.84 -5.83
C ALA A 148 -3.35 29.17 -6.97
N LYS A 149 -2.45 29.92 -7.62
CA LYS A 149 -1.63 29.40 -8.74
C LYS A 149 -0.60 28.39 -8.25
N VAL A 150 0.10 28.73 -7.16
CA VAL A 150 1.11 27.87 -6.52
C VAL A 150 0.45 26.62 -5.95
N TYR A 151 -0.70 26.77 -5.29
CA TYR A 151 -1.46 25.63 -4.77
C TYR A 151 -1.96 24.69 -5.88
N ARG A 152 -2.40 25.25 -7.02
CA ARG A 152 -2.77 24.47 -8.21
C ARG A 152 -1.59 23.64 -8.74
N ALA A 153 -0.40 24.22 -8.80
CA ALA A 153 0.82 23.51 -9.20
C ALA A 153 1.20 22.40 -8.20
N ILE A 154 1.14 22.67 -6.89
CA ILE A 154 1.38 21.66 -5.84
C ILE A 154 0.40 20.50 -5.98
N ARG A 155 -0.88 20.78 -6.21
CA ARG A 155 -1.92 19.75 -6.38
C ARG A 155 -1.64 18.88 -7.60
N TRP A 156 -1.32 19.49 -8.74
CA TRP A 156 -0.96 18.77 -9.96
C TRP A 156 0.28 17.89 -9.77
N LEU A 157 1.34 18.42 -9.13
CA LEU A 157 2.56 17.67 -8.83
C LEU A 157 2.31 16.48 -7.90
N ARG A 158 1.44 16.66 -6.89
CA ARG A 158 1.04 15.57 -5.98
C ARG A 158 0.21 14.51 -6.69
N ASP A 159 -0.77 14.93 -7.49
CA ASP A 159 -1.62 14.03 -8.25
C ASP A 159 -0.80 13.23 -9.26
N LYS A 160 0.11 13.87 -9.97
CA LYS A 160 1.04 13.19 -10.88
C LYS A 160 1.98 12.22 -10.17
N ARG A 161 2.52 12.59 -9.00
CA ARG A 161 3.31 11.67 -8.17
C ARG A 161 2.46 10.51 -7.69
N GLN A 162 1.20 10.76 -7.32
CA GLN A 162 0.25 9.73 -6.93
C GLN A 162 -0.11 8.81 -8.09
N ARG A 163 -0.25 9.31 -9.32
CA ARG A 163 -0.47 8.50 -10.54
C ARG A 163 0.74 7.65 -10.88
N ARG A 164 1.97 8.20 -10.78
CA ARG A 164 3.21 7.41 -10.89
C ARG A 164 3.37 6.35 -9.79
N LEU A 165 2.76 6.58 -8.63
CA LEU A 165 2.71 5.61 -7.53
C LEU A 165 1.44 4.75 -7.57
N ALA A 166 0.49 5.06 -8.46
CA ALA A 166 -0.73 4.30 -8.60
C ALA A 166 -0.35 3.05 -9.36
N LEU A 167 -0.16 1.97 -8.61
CA LEU A 167 0.12 0.66 -9.17
C LEU A 167 -0.92 0.35 -10.25
N THR A 168 -0.47 0.30 -11.49
CA THR A 168 -1.32 -0.11 -12.60
C THR A 168 -1.64 -1.60 -12.46
N GLU A 169 -2.72 -2.08 -13.09
CA GLU A 169 -3.07 -3.50 -13.05
C GLU A 169 -1.91 -4.36 -13.59
N ASP A 170 -1.24 -3.90 -14.66
CA ASP A 170 -0.11 -4.60 -15.27
C ASP A 170 1.14 -4.58 -14.37
N GLU A 171 1.37 -3.50 -13.61
CA GLU A 171 2.45 -3.46 -12.61
C GLU A 171 2.20 -4.45 -11.45
N ILE A 172 0.95 -4.57 -10.99
CA ILE A 172 0.59 -5.55 -9.94
C ILE A 172 0.79 -6.97 -10.48
N ILE A 173 0.35 -7.24 -11.71
CA ILE A 173 0.55 -8.53 -12.37
C ILE A 173 2.03 -8.82 -12.53
N HIS A 174 2.83 -7.84 -12.94
CA HIS A 174 4.28 -7.99 -13.07
C HIS A 174 4.93 -8.32 -11.71
N GLN A 175 4.58 -7.62 -10.64
CA GLN A 175 5.10 -7.90 -9.29
C GLN A 175 4.71 -9.29 -8.79
N LEU A 176 3.43 -9.66 -8.92
CA LEU A 176 2.94 -10.98 -8.54
C LEU A 176 3.61 -12.09 -9.37
N SER A 177 3.80 -11.86 -10.68
CA SER A 177 4.50 -12.80 -11.56
C SER A 177 5.96 -12.95 -11.13
N ALA A 178 6.65 -11.86 -10.84
CA ALA A 178 8.04 -11.88 -10.38
C ALA A 178 8.18 -12.68 -9.08
N ILE A 179 7.29 -12.48 -8.11
CA ILE A 179 7.27 -13.26 -6.86
C ILE A 179 7.01 -14.75 -7.15
N ALA A 180 6.06 -15.04 -8.04
CA ALA A 180 5.67 -16.42 -8.38
C ALA A 180 6.75 -17.20 -9.13
N SER A 181 7.60 -16.52 -9.91
CA SER A 181 8.68 -17.10 -10.72
C SER A 181 10.07 -17.01 -10.09
N ALA A 182 10.24 -16.25 -9.01
CA ALA A 182 11.53 -16.07 -8.33
C ALA A 182 12.14 -17.41 -7.86
N ASP A 183 13.45 -17.57 -7.99
CA ASP A 183 14.18 -18.70 -7.40
C ASP A 183 14.67 -18.33 -5.97
N PRO A 184 14.21 -19.03 -4.92
CA PRO A 184 14.69 -18.80 -3.56
C PRO A 184 16.21 -19.01 -3.39
N ASN A 185 16.83 -19.82 -4.24
CA ASN A 185 18.27 -20.05 -4.22
C ASN A 185 19.06 -18.79 -4.62
N GLU A 186 18.47 -17.80 -5.29
CA GLU A 186 19.15 -16.52 -5.53
C GLU A 186 19.37 -15.74 -4.22
N ILE A 187 18.56 -16.01 -3.19
CA ILE A 187 18.59 -15.30 -1.90
C ILE A 187 19.42 -16.06 -0.86
N SER A 188 19.12 -17.35 -0.69
CA SER A 188 19.75 -18.20 0.31
C SER A 188 20.12 -19.55 -0.28
N GLN A 189 21.38 -19.94 -0.14
CA GLN A 189 21.92 -21.17 -0.71
C GLN A 189 22.55 -22.01 0.39
N ILE A 190 22.36 -23.33 0.29
CA ILE A 190 23.24 -24.28 0.97
C ILE A 190 24.36 -24.61 -0.01
N ARG A 191 25.55 -24.06 0.24
CA ARG A 191 26.74 -24.31 -0.56
C ARG A 191 27.53 -25.46 0.04
N ARG A 192 28.26 -26.18 -0.79
CA ARG A 192 29.29 -27.12 -0.34
C ARG A 192 30.63 -26.45 -0.51
N VAL A 193 31.35 -26.28 0.59
CA VAL A 193 32.67 -25.65 0.62
C VAL A 193 33.75 -26.63 1.04
N ASN A 194 34.99 -26.32 0.70
CA ASN A 194 36.15 -27.13 1.05
C ASN A 194 36.31 -27.27 2.57
N CYS A 195 36.66 -28.47 3.02
CA CYS A 195 37.11 -28.66 4.39
C CYS A 195 38.53 -28.12 4.57
N ARG A 196 38.96 -27.90 5.82
CA ARG A 196 40.31 -27.43 6.17
C ARG A 196 41.46 -28.32 5.67
N TYR A 197 41.16 -29.52 5.19
CA TYR A 197 42.14 -30.51 4.70
C TYR A 197 42.05 -30.75 3.17
N CYS A 198 41.11 -30.10 2.48
CA CYS A 198 40.87 -30.35 1.05
C CYS A 198 42.09 -30.01 0.19
N TRP A 199 42.64 -28.81 0.39
CA TRP A 199 43.69 -28.24 -0.45
C TRP A 199 45.05 -28.15 0.24
N GLY A 200 45.15 -28.63 1.49
CA GLY A 200 46.43 -28.69 2.20
C GLY A 200 47.39 -29.71 1.56
N HIS A 201 48.68 -29.46 1.66
CA HIS A 201 49.71 -30.38 1.18
C HIS A 201 49.53 -31.76 1.82
N ASN A 202 49.40 -32.80 0.99
CA ASN A 202 49.08 -34.18 1.42
C ASN A 202 47.80 -34.29 2.28
N HIS A 203 46.80 -33.44 2.03
CA HIS A 203 45.57 -33.34 2.81
C HIS A 203 45.77 -33.08 4.30
N LYS A 204 46.85 -32.37 4.65
CA LYS A 204 47.11 -31.87 6.00
C LYS A 204 46.32 -30.58 6.26
N TYR A 205 46.34 -30.09 7.50
CA TYR A 205 45.50 -28.95 7.89
C TYR A 205 46.00 -27.66 7.24
N GLN A 206 45.14 -27.00 6.48
CA GLN A 206 45.41 -25.73 5.84
C GLN A 206 44.96 -24.58 6.75
N TRP A 207 45.92 -23.72 7.07
CA TRP A 207 45.73 -22.51 7.87
C TRP A 207 45.29 -21.37 6.95
N ARG A 208 44.48 -20.43 7.46
CA ARG A 208 44.08 -19.22 6.74
C ARG A 208 45.29 -18.32 6.55
N ASP A 209 45.88 -17.90 7.67
CA ASP A 209 47.02 -16.99 7.74
C ASP A 209 48.04 -17.48 8.77
N LEU A 210 49.25 -16.90 8.75
CA LEU A 210 50.28 -17.17 9.75
C LEU A 210 49.81 -16.83 11.16
N ASP A 211 48.96 -15.80 11.31
CA ASP A 211 48.41 -15.39 12.60
C ASP A 211 47.52 -16.46 13.23
N GLU A 212 46.73 -17.19 12.43
CA GLU A 212 45.92 -18.32 12.94
C GLU A 212 46.84 -19.43 13.46
N TYR A 213 47.92 -19.72 12.73
CA TYR A 213 48.89 -20.73 13.12
C TYR A 213 49.64 -20.36 14.40
N HIS A 214 50.16 -19.13 14.48
CA HIS A 214 50.84 -18.64 15.68
C HIS A 214 49.89 -18.49 16.86
N GLY A 215 48.65 -18.05 16.64
CA GLY A 215 47.63 -17.97 17.68
C GLY A 215 47.36 -19.32 18.34
N VAL A 216 47.26 -20.41 17.58
CA VAL A 216 47.12 -21.76 18.15
C VAL A 216 48.37 -22.18 18.92
N LEU A 217 49.57 -21.88 18.42
CA LEU A 217 50.82 -22.20 19.12
C LEU A 217 50.98 -21.46 20.45
N GLU A 218 50.50 -20.22 20.54
CA GLU A 218 50.54 -19.41 21.76
C GLU A 218 49.52 -19.89 22.80
N HIS A 219 48.32 -20.28 22.37
CA HIS A 219 47.25 -20.70 23.27
C HIS A 219 47.43 -22.15 23.76
N ASP A 220 48.02 -23.03 22.96
CA ASP A 220 48.25 -24.42 23.31
C ASP A 220 49.61 -24.93 22.80
N PRO A 221 50.71 -24.59 23.50
CA PRO A 221 52.07 -24.95 23.07
C PRO A 221 52.38 -26.44 23.21
N GLU A 222 51.68 -27.16 24.09
CA GLU A 222 51.86 -28.60 24.37
C GLU A 222 50.81 -29.49 23.72
N GLY A 223 49.70 -28.91 23.24
CA GLY A 223 48.65 -29.61 22.53
C GLY A 223 49.10 -30.20 21.20
N GLY A 224 48.51 -31.34 20.84
CA GLY A 224 48.72 -32.03 19.58
C GLY A 224 48.23 -31.18 18.40
N LYS A 225 49.07 -30.25 17.94
CA LYS A 225 48.77 -29.39 16.79
C LYS A 225 48.54 -30.24 15.54
N PRO A 226 47.52 -29.91 14.73
CA PRO A 226 47.32 -30.60 13.47
C PRO A 226 48.53 -30.36 12.55
N GLU A 227 48.87 -31.35 11.75
CA GLU A 227 50.03 -31.28 10.87
C GLU A 227 49.91 -30.10 9.89
N TYR A 228 51.00 -29.36 9.71
CA TYR A 228 51.04 -28.19 8.87
C TYR A 228 50.88 -28.56 7.39
N GLY A 229 49.75 -28.17 6.80
CA GLY A 229 49.39 -28.37 5.40
C GLY A 229 49.56 -27.14 4.51
N GLY A 230 50.09 -26.04 5.03
CA GLY A 230 50.25 -24.77 4.32
C GLY A 230 49.32 -23.67 4.81
N ILE A 231 49.56 -22.45 4.33
CA ILE A 231 48.74 -21.24 4.56
C ILE A 231 47.90 -20.93 3.31
N GLY A 232 46.91 -20.04 3.44
CA GLY A 232 46.06 -19.60 2.33
C GLY A 232 44.75 -20.38 2.19
N PHE A 233 44.18 -20.86 3.30
CA PHE A 233 42.84 -21.45 3.28
C PHE A 233 41.77 -20.41 2.92
N PHE A 234 41.02 -20.68 1.84
CA PHE A 234 39.88 -19.88 1.42
C PHE A 234 38.58 -20.62 1.73
N GLU A 235 37.66 -19.98 2.45
CA GLU A 235 36.43 -20.61 2.98
C GLU A 235 35.39 -20.93 1.92
N SER A 236 35.36 -20.17 0.83
CA SER A 236 34.39 -20.38 -0.25
C SER A 236 34.99 -21.16 -1.43
N ALA A 237 36.12 -21.84 -1.24
CA ALA A 237 36.72 -22.64 -2.31
C ALA A 237 35.90 -23.91 -2.57
N VAL A 238 35.95 -24.37 -3.81
CA VAL A 238 35.29 -25.61 -4.22
C VAL A 238 35.94 -26.80 -3.47
N PRO A 239 35.16 -27.77 -2.96
CA PRO A 239 35.72 -28.97 -2.34
C PRO A 239 36.66 -29.74 -3.29
N ASN A 240 37.74 -30.30 -2.74
CA ASN A 240 38.62 -31.17 -3.52
C ASN A 240 37.97 -32.57 -3.63
N PRO A 241 37.65 -33.07 -4.85
CA PRO A 241 36.98 -34.36 -5.04
C PRO A 241 37.77 -35.55 -4.50
N GLU A 242 39.11 -35.44 -4.45
CA GLU A 242 39.99 -36.51 -3.96
C GLU A 242 40.26 -36.42 -2.45
N CYS A 243 39.63 -35.49 -1.73
CA CYS A 243 39.90 -35.30 -0.31
C CYS A 243 39.47 -36.53 0.51
N PRO A 244 40.40 -37.21 1.21
CA PRO A 244 40.08 -38.41 2.00
C PRO A 244 39.31 -38.08 3.29
N ARG A 245 39.27 -36.81 3.71
CA ARG A 245 38.60 -36.38 4.95
C ARG A 245 37.11 -36.14 4.75
N CYS A 246 36.74 -35.43 3.68
CA CYS A 246 35.34 -35.17 3.35
C CYS A 246 34.81 -35.98 2.18
N GLY A 247 35.62 -36.89 1.61
CA GLY A 247 35.23 -37.74 0.47
C GLY A 247 34.85 -36.96 -0.79
N GLY A 248 35.36 -35.74 -0.96
CA GLY A 248 34.99 -34.87 -2.08
C GLY A 248 33.68 -34.08 -1.94
N GLU A 249 32.87 -34.33 -0.91
CA GLU A 249 31.56 -33.65 -0.75
C GLU A 249 31.65 -32.27 -0.12
N GLY A 250 32.71 -32.01 0.66
CA GLY A 250 32.88 -30.77 1.41
C GLY A 250 31.94 -30.60 2.60
N ILE A 251 31.95 -29.41 3.19
CA ILE A 251 31.17 -29.02 4.37
C ILE A 251 30.00 -28.14 3.90
N PRO A 252 28.77 -28.29 4.46
CA PRO A 252 27.68 -27.40 4.15
C PRO A 252 27.93 -26.01 4.76
N ASP A 253 27.80 -24.98 3.95
CA ASP A 253 27.84 -23.57 4.34
C ASP A 253 26.55 -22.87 3.93
N ILE A 254 26.02 -22.01 4.80
CA ILE A 254 24.79 -21.27 4.54
C ILE A 254 25.18 -19.90 4.01
N TYR A 255 24.92 -19.69 2.72
CA TYR A 255 25.20 -18.42 2.07
C TYR A 255 23.93 -17.60 1.91
N PHE A 256 24.00 -16.34 2.31
CA PHE A 256 22.99 -15.34 2.01
C PHE A 256 23.56 -14.34 1.00
N ALA A 257 22.84 -14.12 -0.09
CA ALA A 257 23.20 -13.09 -1.05
C ALA A 257 23.01 -11.68 -0.43
N ASP A 258 23.81 -10.72 -0.91
CA ASP A 258 23.67 -9.33 -0.50
C ASP A 258 22.35 -8.77 -1.06
N THR A 259 21.40 -8.52 -0.17
CA THR A 259 20.06 -8.05 -0.53
C THR A 259 20.03 -6.69 -1.22
N THR A 260 21.11 -5.91 -1.12
CA THR A 260 21.26 -4.63 -1.85
C THR A 260 21.65 -4.83 -3.31
N GLN A 261 22.19 -6.00 -3.65
CA GLN A 261 22.73 -6.34 -4.97
C GLN A 261 21.94 -7.47 -5.66
N ILE A 262 20.80 -7.89 -5.09
CA ILE A 262 19.91 -8.87 -5.73
C ILE A 262 19.08 -8.15 -6.80
N ASP A 263 19.30 -8.57 -8.05
CA ASP A 263 18.57 -8.10 -9.22
C ASP A 263 17.47 -9.08 -9.63
N GLY A 264 16.58 -8.64 -10.51
CA GLY A 264 15.57 -9.51 -11.11
C GLY A 264 14.39 -9.88 -10.19
N PRO A 265 13.74 -11.03 -10.42
CA PRO A 265 12.50 -11.40 -9.74
C PRO A 265 12.70 -11.75 -8.26
N ALA A 266 13.87 -12.28 -7.87
CA ALA A 266 14.17 -12.64 -6.47
C ALA A 266 14.16 -11.44 -5.52
N ARG A 267 14.42 -10.22 -6.01
CA ARG A 267 14.29 -9.00 -5.22
C ARG A 267 12.88 -8.81 -4.67
N TRP A 268 11.86 -9.08 -5.48
CA TRP A 268 10.45 -8.94 -5.07
C TRP A 268 10.01 -9.98 -4.06
N LEU A 269 10.74 -11.10 -4.00
CA LEU A 269 10.47 -12.20 -3.09
C LEU A 269 10.92 -11.90 -1.66
N ILE A 270 11.87 -10.97 -1.44
CA ILE A 270 12.35 -10.60 -0.10
C ILE A 270 11.35 -9.68 0.59
N ALA A 271 10.74 -10.17 1.67
CA ALA A 271 9.85 -9.39 2.52
C ALA A 271 10.61 -8.59 3.60
N GLY A 272 11.80 -9.06 3.97
CA GLY A 272 12.69 -8.37 4.92
C GLY A 272 13.67 -9.32 5.58
N VAL A 273 14.54 -8.79 6.45
CA VAL A 273 15.53 -9.57 7.20
C VAL A 273 15.33 -9.34 8.69
N ARG A 274 15.41 -10.41 9.48
CA ARG A 274 15.27 -10.39 10.94
C ARG A 274 16.49 -11.00 11.59
N GLN A 275 17.09 -10.29 12.55
CA GLN A 275 18.10 -10.86 13.43
C GLN A 275 17.40 -11.54 14.62
N THR A 276 17.73 -12.81 14.84
CA THR A 276 17.26 -13.61 15.99
C THR A 276 18.44 -14.02 16.86
N MET A 277 18.16 -14.62 18.02
CA MET A 277 19.23 -15.16 18.88
C MET A 277 19.99 -16.31 18.21
N ASN A 278 19.37 -16.99 17.23
CA ASN A 278 19.94 -18.13 16.53
C ASN A 278 20.59 -17.74 15.19
N GLY A 279 20.65 -16.45 14.87
CA GLY A 279 21.24 -15.94 13.63
C GLY A 279 20.28 -15.10 12.78
N LEU A 280 20.62 -14.95 11.51
CA LEU A 280 19.90 -14.12 10.56
C LEU A 280 18.81 -14.93 9.85
N GLU A 281 17.57 -14.45 9.89
CA GLU A 281 16.43 -15.04 9.17
C GLU A 281 16.00 -14.09 8.04
N VAL A 282 16.06 -14.57 6.79
CA VAL A 282 15.50 -13.84 5.64
C VAL A 282 14.03 -14.23 5.50
N LYS A 283 13.13 -13.25 5.61
CA LYS A 283 11.70 -13.43 5.39
C LYS A 283 11.39 -13.35 3.91
N ILE A 284 10.77 -14.41 3.41
CA ILE A 284 10.43 -14.61 2.01
C ILE A 284 8.90 -14.47 1.85
N ALA A 285 8.45 -13.83 0.79
CA ALA A 285 7.03 -13.74 0.44
C ALA A 285 6.48 -15.11 -0.03
N SER A 286 5.18 -15.34 0.15
CA SER A 286 4.54 -16.60 -0.26
C SER A 286 4.32 -16.65 -1.78
N GLN A 287 5.07 -17.50 -2.47
CA GLN A 287 4.91 -17.73 -3.91
C GLN A 287 3.56 -18.35 -4.25
N GLU A 288 3.05 -19.24 -3.40
CA GLU A 288 1.74 -19.86 -3.58
C GLU A 288 0.61 -18.84 -3.48
N ALA A 289 0.71 -17.86 -2.58
CA ALA A 289 -0.25 -16.76 -2.50
C ALA A 289 -0.22 -15.92 -3.78
N ALA A 290 0.96 -15.60 -4.30
CA ALA A 290 1.09 -14.86 -5.55
C ALA A 290 0.48 -15.62 -6.74
N ARG A 291 0.75 -16.93 -6.86
CA ARG A 291 0.15 -17.79 -7.90
C ARG A 291 -1.37 -17.84 -7.81
N ARG A 292 -1.94 -17.94 -6.60
CA ARG A 292 -3.39 -17.94 -6.41
C ARG A 292 -4.05 -16.64 -6.82
N GLU A 293 -3.45 -15.49 -6.51
CA GLU A 293 -4.00 -14.20 -6.95
C GLU A 293 -3.87 -14.00 -8.46
N LEU A 294 -2.76 -14.46 -9.07
CA LEU A 294 -2.63 -14.46 -10.54
C LEU A 294 -3.71 -15.31 -11.22
N LEU A 295 -3.97 -16.51 -10.71
CA LEU A 295 -5.04 -17.37 -11.24
C LEU A 295 -6.41 -16.69 -11.16
N ARG A 296 -6.72 -16.01 -10.05
CA ARG A 296 -7.98 -15.25 -9.91
C ARG A 296 -8.09 -14.09 -10.91
N ILE A 297 -7.00 -13.38 -11.17
CA ILE A 297 -6.97 -12.32 -12.18
C ILE A 297 -7.24 -12.91 -13.58
N LEU A 298 -6.61 -14.05 -13.90
CA LEU A 298 -6.81 -14.75 -15.17
C LEU A 298 -8.25 -15.26 -15.33
N GLU A 299 -8.83 -15.88 -14.31
CA GLU A 299 -10.23 -16.33 -14.30
C GLU A 299 -11.19 -15.18 -14.54
N ARG A 300 -11.00 -14.03 -13.87
CA ARG A 300 -11.83 -12.85 -14.08
C ARG A 300 -11.73 -12.31 -15.50
N ARG A 301 -10.52 -12.26 -16.08
CA ARG A 301 -10.30 -11.82 -17.47
C ARG A 301 -10.94 -12.76 -18.49
N GLN A 302 -10.93 -14.07 -18.23
CA GLN A 302 -11.61 -15.06 -19.08
C GLN A 302 -13.13 -14.92 -18.98
N ALA A 303 -13.68 -14.70 -17.78
CA ALA A 303 -15.11 -14.48 -17.59
C ALA A 303 -15.63 -13.19 -18.26
N SER A 304 -14.76 -12.18 -18.40
CA SER A 304 -15.11 -10.91 -19.07
C SER A 304 -14.98 -10.95 -20.60
N LYS A 305 -14.40 -12.00 -21.19
CA LYS A 305 -14.37 -12.10 -22.66
C LYS A 305 -15.81 -12.30 -23.16
N PRO A 306 -16.31 -11.43 -24.06
CA PRO A 306 -17.61 -11.66 -24.67
C PRO A 306 -17.57 -13.00 -25.39
N THR A 307 -18.53 -13.87 -25.07
CA THR A 307 -18.74 -15.12 -25.80
C THR A 307 -18.91 -14.77 -27.26
N GLU A 308 -17.93 -15.13 -28.10
CA GLU A 308 -18.11 -15.07 -29.55
C GLU A 308 -19.38 -15.87 -29.87
N PRO A 309 -20.37 -15.28 -30.58
CA PRO A 309 -21.52 -16.04 -31.01
C PRO A 309 -20.99 -17.23 -31.79
N GLN A 310 -21.28 -18.45 -31.31
CA GLN A 310 -21.04 -19.64 -32.08
C GLN A 310 -21.93 -19.50 -33.32
N MET A 311 -21.35 -19.01 -34.41
CA MET A 311 -21.93 -19.16 -35.74
C MET A 311 -22.16 -20.67 -35.86
N PRO A 312 -23.42 -21.13 -35.97
CA PRO A 312 -23.67 -22.55 -36.19
C PRO A 312 -22.84 -22.93 -37.40
N GLY A 313 -21.90 -23.87 -37.18
CA GLY A 313 -20.99 -24.35 -38.21
C GLY A 313 -21.78 -24.72 -39.45
N ASP A 314 -21.13 -24.56 -40.61
CA ASP A 314 -21.65 -24.68 -41.97
C ASP A 314 -22.34 -26.03 -42.27
N ASP A 315 -23.43 -26.34 -41.59
CA ASP A 315 -24.33 -27.48 -41.81
C ASP A 315 -25.46 -27.07 -42.76
N TYR A 316 -25.29 -26.00 -43.55
CA TYR A 316 -26.02 -25.85 -44.81
C TYR A 316 -25.48 -26.88 -45.81
N ARG A 317 -25.74 -28.15 -45.53
CA ARG A 317 -25.85 -29.14 -46.59
C ARG A 317 -26.99 -28.64 -47.46
N LEU A 318 -26.67 -27.94 -48.55
CA LEU A 318 -27.61 -27.68 -49.63
C LEU A 318 -28.30 -29.03 -49.91
N GLN A 319 -29.60 -29.11 -49.63
CA GLN A 319 -30.37 -30.28 -50.01
C GLN A 319 -30.13 -30.46 -51.50
N GLU A 320 -29.58 -31.62 -51.88
CA GLU A 320 -29.45 -31.98 -53.28
C GLU A 320 -30.88 -32.00 -53.84
N LEU A 321 -31.19 -31.03 -54.70
CA LEU A 321 -32.46 -31.00 -55.41
C LEU A 321 -32.50 -32.25 -56.28
N THR A 322 -33.30 -33.23 -55.87
CA THR A 322 -33.62 -34.37 -56.72
C THR A 322 -34.35 -33.82 -57.97
N PRO A 323 -33.97 -34.23 -59.20
CA PRO A 323 -34.49 -33.64 -60.44
C PRO A 323 -36.01 -33.72 -60.67
N ASP A 324 -36.74 -34.45 -59.81
CA ASP A 324 -38.16 -34.78 -60.00
C ASP A 324 -39.13 -34.08 -59.03
N GLU A 325 -38.66 -33.12 -58.22
CA GLU A 325 -39.55 -32.33 -57.36
C GLU A 325 -40.08 -31.09 -58.10
N ALA A 326 -41.41 -31.00 -58.24
CA ALA A 326 -42.08 -29.93 -58.95
C ALA A 326 -41.81 -28.56 -58.28
N VAL A 327 -41.25 -27.62 -59.05
CA VAL A 327 -40.97 -26.25 -58.63
C VAL A 327 -42.25 -25.59 -58.09
N PRO A 328 -42.29 -25.13 -56.82
CA PRO A 328 -43.45 -24.40 -56.31
C PRO A 328 -43.59 -23.07 -57.06
N GLN A 329 -44.79 -22.79 -57.57
CA GLN A 329 -45.09 -21.71 -58.52
C GLN A 329 -44.87 -20.27 -58.03
N LYS A 330 -44.34 -20.06 -56.82
CA LYS A 330 -44.03 -18.72 -56.29
C LYS A 330 -42.81 -18.74 -55.37
N PRO A 331 -41.61 -18.34 -55.86
CA PRO A 331 -40.53 -17.96 -54.96
C PRO A 331 -40.92 -16.63 -54.28
N VAL A 332 -41.02 -16.65 -52.95
CA VAL A 332 -41.10 -15.42 -52.15
C VAL A 332 -39.68 -14.84 -52.13
N LEU A 333 -39.51 -13.66 -52.71
CA LEU A 333 -38.28 -12.87 -52.65
C LEU A 333 -38.11 -12.23 -51.27
#